data_AF-A0A9W2V8T2-F1
#
_entry.id   AF-A0A9W2V8T2-F1
#
_cell.length_a   1.000
_cell.length_b   1.000
_cell.length_c   1.000
_cell.angle_alpha   90.00
_cell.angle_beta   90.00
_cell.angle_gamma   90.00
#
_symmetry.space_group_name_H-M   'P 1'
#
loop_
_entity.id
_entity.type
_entity.pdbx_description
1 polymer ?
#
loop_
_entity_poly.entity_id
_entity_poly.type
_entity_poly.pdbx_seq_one_letter_code
_entity_poly.pdbx_strand_id
1 'polypeptide(L)'
;MENSEKTEVVLLACGSFNPITNMHLRLFELAKDYMNGTGKYRVIKGVISPVGDAYKKKGLISAHHRVIMAELATKNSEWVEVDTWESLQKDWVETLKVLRLRALVLSRTLCLVLWLSTTR
;
A
#
# COMPACT_ATOMS: atom_id res chain seq x y z
N MET A 1 11.49 -26.99 -20.88
CA MET A 1 10.80 -26.59 -19.64
C MET A 1 10.88 -25.08 -19.59
N GLU A 2 9.76 -24.40 -19.88
CA GLU A 2 9.73 -22.95 -20.06
C GLU A 2 9.87 -22.30 -18.68
N ASN A 3 11.10 -21.90 -18.35
CA ASN A 3 11.37 -21.11 -17.16
C ASN A 3 10.91 -19.67 -17.45
N SER A 4 9.60 -19.47 -17.51
CA SER A 4 9.02 -18.13 -17.60
C SER A 4 9.29 -17.47 -16.24
N GLU A 5 10.32 -16.63 -16.19
CA GLU A 5 10.62 -15.83 -15.00
C GLU A 5 9.39 -15.00 -14.66
N LYS A 6 8.74 -15.33 -13.53
CA LYS A 6 7.57 -14.60 -13.06
C LYS A 6 7.98 -13.19 -12.69
N THR A 7 7.23 -12.21 -13.17
CA THR A 7 7.47 -10.81 -12.80
C THR A 7 7.18 -10.61 -11.32
N GLU A 8 8.19 -10.20 -10.57
CA GLU A 8 8.03 -9.86 -9.16
C GLU A 8 7.28 -8.54 -9.00
N VAL A 9 6.29 -8.54 -8.11
CA VAL A 9 5.40 -7.40 -7.91
C VAL A 9 5.34 -7.02 -6.43
N VAL A 10 5.35 -5.72 -6.18
CA VAL A 10 5.00 -5.15 -4.87
C VAL A 10 3.65 -4.47 -4.97
N LEU A 11 2.76 -4.82 -4.04
CA LEU A 11 1.44 -4.21 -3.92
C LEU A 11 1.55 -2.95 -3.05
N LEU A 12 1.18 -1.79 -3.59
CA LEU A 12 1.14 -0.54 -2.84
C LEU A 12 -0.30 -0.07 -2.66
N ALA A 13 -0.74 0.15 -1.42
CA ALA A 13 -2.02 0.76 -1.11
C ALA A 13 -1.80 2.13 -0.45
N CYS A 14 -2.05 3.20 -1.22
CA CYS A 14 -2.11 4.57 -0.69
C CYS A 14 -3.53 4.87 -0.22
N GLY A 15 -3.68 5.48 0.96
CA GLY A 15 -5.02 5.76 1.50
C GLY A 15 -5.01 6.50 2.82
N SER A 16 -6.20 6.91 3.27
CA SER A 16 -6.33 7.58 4.56
C SER A 16 -6.10 6.63 5.74
N PHE A 17 -6.63 5.40 5.71
CA PHE A 17 -6.59 4.45 6.83
C PHE A 17 -7.04 5.09 8.16
N ASN A 18 -8.25 5.64 8.16
CA ASN A 18 -8.81 6.44 9.25
C ASN A 18 -10.11 5.83 9.84
N PRO A 19 -10.02 4.76 10.65
CA PRO A 19 -8.85 3.92 10.91
C PRO A 19 -8.68 2.82 9.83
N ILE A 20 -7.59 2.05 9.92
CA ILE A 20 -7.46 0.79 9.18
C ILE A 20 -8.54 -0.21 9.65
N THR A 21 -8.95 -1.11 8.76
CA THR A 21 -10.01 -2.10 9.01
C THR A 21 -9.65 -3.43 8.37
N ASN A 22 -10.32 -4.51 8.77
CA ASN A 22 -10.13 -5.85 8.19
C ASN A 22 -10.34 -5.89 6.67
N MET A 23 -11.18 -5.00 6.13
CA MET A 23 -11.39 -4.91 4.68
C MET A 23 -10.11 -4.46 3.95
N HIS A 24 -9.35 -3.52 4.51
CA HIS A 24 -8.07 -3.08 3.94
C HIS A 24 -7.06 -4.23 3.90
N LEU A 25 -6.96 -4.99 4.99
CA LEU A 25 -6.07 -6.16 5.05
C LEU A 25 -6.53 -7.24 4.07
N ARG A 26 -7.84 -7.50 3.99
CA ARG A 26 -8.41 -8.49 3.06
C ARG A 26 -8.11 -8.14 1.60
N LEU A 27 -8.04 -6.86 1.26
CA LEU A 27 -7.73 -6.42 -0.09
C LEU A 27 -6.32 -6.86 -0.53
N PHE A 28 -5.34 -6.84 0.37
CA PHE A 28 -3.99 -7.33 0.10
C PHE A 28 -3.99 -8.84 -0.20
N GLU A 29 -4.67 -9.63 0.62
CA GLU A 29 -4.75 -11.09 0.40
C GLU A 29 -5.45 -11.43 -0.92
N LEU A 30 -6.58 -10.77 -1.23
CA LEU A 30 -7.29 -10.97 -2.49
C LEU A 30 -6.43 -10.60 -3.71
N ALA A 31 -5.72 -9.48 -3.64
CA ALA A 31 -4.84 -9.03 -4.72
C ALA A 31 -3.64 -9.99 -4.89
N LYS A 32 -3.06 -10.47 -3.79
CA LYS A 32 -1.97 -11.45 -3.81
C LYS A 32 -2.39 -12.77 -4.45
N ASP A 33 -3.53 -13.31 -4.03
CA ASP A 33 -4.08 -14.55 -4.59
C ASP A 33 -4.36 -14.43 -6.08
N TYR A 34 -4.99 -13.32 -6.49
CA TYR A 34 -5.26 -13.05 -7.91
C TYR A 34 -3.97 -12.96 -8.73
N MET A 35 -3.01 -12.13 -8.31
CA MET A 35 -1.77 -11.91 -9.07
C MET A 35 -0.95 -13.19 -9.19
N ASN A 36 -0.79 -13.94 -8.10
CA ASN A 36 -0.09 -15.22 -8.11
C ASN A 36 -0.85 -16.28 -8.93
N GLY A 37 -2.18 -16.29 -8.86
CA GLY A 37 -3.04 -17.21 -9.60
C GLY A 37 -2.98 -17.06 -11.12
N THR A 38 -2.59 -15.88 -11.64
CA THR A 38 -2.37 -15.67 -13.08
C THR A 38 -1.20 -16.50 -13.64
N GLY A 39 -0.31 -16.99 -12.78
CA GLY A 39 0.91 -17.68 -13.17
C GLY A 39 2.03 -16.77 -13.71
N LYS A 40 1.72 -15.51 -14.03
CA LYS A 40 2.65 -14.53 -14.63
C LYS A 40 3.41 -13.69 -13.60
N TYR A 41 2.80 -13.48 -12.44
CA TYR A 41 3.34 -12.60 -11.40
C TYR A 41 3.66 -13.37 -10.13
N ARG A 42 4.56 -12.79 -9.34
CA ARG A 42 4.88 -13.24 -7.98
C ARG A 42 4.85 -12.04 -7.04
N VAL A 43 3.85 -11.97 -6.17
CA VAL A 43 3.78 -10.91 -5.16
C VAL A 43 4.78 -11.19 -4.05
N ILE A 44 5.75 -10.28 -3.88
CA ILE A 44 6.83 -10.44 -2.91
C ILE A 44 6.61 -9.60 -1.64
N LYS A 45 5.81 -8.53 -1.72
CA LYS A 45 5.59 -7.60 -0.62
C LYS A 45 4.31 -6.78 -0.81
N GLY A 46 3.66 -6.42 0.28
CA GLY A 46 2.59 -5.44 0.38
C GLY A 46 3.04 -4.23 1.18
N VAL A 47 2.69 -3.02 0.76
CA VAL A 47 3.03 -1.78 1.43
C VAL A 47 1.77 -0.96 1.63
N ILE A 48 1.48 -0.63 2.89
CA ILE A 48 0.45 0.32 3.28
C ILE A 48 1.12 1.69 3.40
N SER A 49 0.65 2.68 2.66
CA SER A 49 1.16 4.05 2.69
C SER A 49 0.07 5.00 3.18
N PRO A 50 0.06 5.35 4.49
CA PRO A 50 -0.89 6.31 5.02
C PRO A 50 -0.61 7.72 4.49
N VAL A 51 -1.66 8.38 3.99
CA VAL A 51 -1.57 9.76 3.52
C VAL A 51 -1.12 10.71 4.62
N GLY A 52 -0.36 11.75 4.29
CA GLY A 52 0.00 12.83 5.22
C GLY A 52 -1.18 13.70 5.64
N ASP A 53 -1.04 14.40 6.77
CA ASP A 53 -2.08 15.27 7.34
C ASP A 53 -2.36 16.51 6.46
N ALA A 54 -1.41 16.86 5.59
CA ALA A 54 -1.57 17.91 4.58
C ALA A 54 -2.67 17.63 3.54
N TYR A 55 -3.21 16.39 3.48
CA TYR A 55 -4.35 16.05 2.64
C TYR A 55 -5.65 16.78 3.04
N LYS A 56 -5.75 17.25 4.30
CA LYS A 56 -6.87 18.08 4.81
C LYS A 56 -8.28 17.50 4.59
N LYS A 57 -8.42 16.18 4.47
CA LYS A 57 -9.74 15.52 4.42
C LYS A 57 -10.48 15.75 5.73
N LYS A 58 -11.75 16.15 5.66
CA LYS A 58 -12.60 16.39 6.84
C LYS A 58 -12.67 15.13 7.71
N GLY A 59 -12.36 15.27 9.01
CA GLY A 59 -12.38 14.17 9.97
C GLY A 59 -11.14 13.25 9.94
N LEU A 60 -10.10 13.59 9.17
CA LEU A 60 -8.83 12.86 9.18
C LEU A 60 -8.11 13.09 10.52
N ILE A 61 -7.92 12.03 11.30
CA ILE A 61 -7.09 12.10 12.52
C ILE A 61 -5.61 12.15 12.13
N SER A 62 -4.76 12.58 13.07
CA SER A 62 -3.32 12.69 12.85
C SER A 62 -2.71 11.42 12.26
N ALA A 63 -1.80 11.61 11.30
CA ALA A 63 -1.06 10.56 10.62
C ALA A 63 -0.35 9.64 11.60
N HIS A 64 0.17 10.18 12.71
CA HIS A 64 0.81 9.41 13.76
C HIS A 64 -0.09 8.27 14.28
N HIS A 65 -1.35 8.56 14.60
CA HIS A 65 -2.28 7.53 15.07
C HIS A 65 -2.61 6.51 13.97
N ARG A 66 -2.75 6.96 12.72
CA ARG A 66 -3.09 6.09 11.59
C ARG A 66 -1.96 5.14 11.24
N VAL A 67 -0.71 5.62 11.29
CA VAL A 67 0.51 4.81 11.15
C VAL A 67 0.56 3.74 12.23
N ILE A 68 0.45 4.12 13.51
CA ILE A 68 0.51 3.15 14.62
C ILE A 68 -0.60 2.10 14.51
N MET A 69 -1.83 2.51 14.19
CA MET A 69 -2.93 1.55 13.99
C MET A 69 -2.65 0.60 12.82
N ALA A 70 -2.07 1.09 11.73
CA ALA A 70 -1.70 0.26 10.59
C ALA A 70 -0.58 -0.73 10.96
N GLU A 71 0.45 -0.28 11.69
CA GLU A 71 1.55 -1.14 12.15
C GLU A 71 1.05 -2.24 13.09
N LEU A 72 0.14 -1.89 14.01
CA LEU A 72 -0.51 -2.87 14.90
C LEU A 72 -1.36 -3.86 14.11
N ALA A 73 -2.09 -3.40 13.10
CA ALA A 73 -2.91 -4.25 12.24
C ALA A 73 -2.07 -5.20 11.35
N THR A 74 -0.86 -4.81 10.97
CA THR A 74 0.06 -5.64 10.19
C THR A 74 1.09 -6.37 11.05
N LYS A 75 1.06 -6.26 12.38
CA LYS A 75 2.06 -6.85 13.29
C LYS A 75 2.26 -8.35 13.10
N ASN A 76 1.19 -9.07 12.78
CA ASN A 76 1.21 -10.52 12.56
C ASN A 76 1.29 -10.90 11.07
N SER A 77 1.45 -9.93 10.16
CA SER A 77 1.63 -10.19 8.74
C SER A 77 3.11 -10.37 8.42
N GLU A 78 3.42 -11.42 7.66
CA GLU A 78 4.80 -11.72 7.25
C GLU A 78 5.24 -10.95 5.99
N TRP A 79 4.29 -10.36 5.25
CA TRP A 79 4.55 -9.83 3.91
C TRP A 79 4.00 -8.43 3.65
N VAL A 80 3.17 -7.90 4.55
CA VAL A 80 2.61 -6.54 4.47
C VAL A 80 3.28 -5.66 5.51
N GLU A 81 3.86 -4.55 5.08
CA GLU A 81 4.50 -3.54 5.95
C GLU A 81 3.85 -2.16 5.78
N VAL A 82 4.10 -1.28 6.75
CA VAL A 82 3.70 0.13 6.67
C VAL A 82 4.89 0.97 6.24
N ASP A 83 4.69 1.86 5.28
CA ASP A 83 5.66 2.88 4.87
C ASP A 83 5.18 4.27 5.33
N THR A 84 5.99 4.92 6.14
CA THR A 84 5.67 6.23 6.72
C THR A 84 6.15 7.39 5.84
N TRP A 85 6.85 7.14 4.74
CA TRP A 85 7.45 8.21 3.93
C TRP A 85 6.42 9.24 3.46
N GLU A 86 5.26 8.79 2.95
CA GLU A 86 4.17 9.68 2.50
C GLU A 86 3.60 10.51 3.66
N SER A 87 3.46 9.89 4.83
CA SER A 87 2.88 10.52 6.01
C SER A 87 3.78 11.63 6.62
N LEU A 88 5.09 11.52 6.42
CA LEU A 88 6.10 12.45 6.94
C LEU A 88 6.30 13.68 6.04
N GLN A 89 5.68 13.72 4.86
CA GLN A 89 5.79 14.86 3.95
C GLN A 89 5.01 16.07 4.48
N LYS A 90 5.63 17.25 4.41
CA LYS A 90 5.02 18.51 4.85
C LYS A 90 3.83 18.94 3.98
N ASP A 91 3.92 18.66 2.69
CA ASP A 91 2.91 18.94 1.69
C ASP A 91 2.22 17.65 1.23
N TRP A 92 1.01 17.77 0.71
CA TRP A 92 0.32 16.64 0.11
C TRP A 92 1.11 16.12 -1.11
N VAL A 93 1.25 14.80 -1.19
CA VAL A 93 1.97 14.13 -2.25
C VAL A 93 1.00 13.34 -3.12
N GLU A 94 1.10 13.58 -4.44
CA GLU A 94 0.37 12.81 -5.43
C GLU A 94 0.77 11.34 -5.41
N THR A 95 -0.20 10.42 -5.51
CA THR A 95 0.04 8.97 -5.56
C THR A 95 1.08 8.57 -6.62
N LEU A 96 1.14 9.30 -7.75
CA LEU A 96 2.14 9.05 -8.79
C LEU A 96 3.58 9.29 -8.31
N LYS A 97 3.81 10.29 -7.44
CA LYS A 97 5.12 10.57 -6.86
C LYS A 97 5.52 9.49 -5.86
N VAL A 98 4.57 9.02 -5.03
CA VAL A 98 4.77 7.90 -4.10
C VAL A 98 5.16 6.63 -4.88
N LEU A 99 4.43 6.32 -5.95
CA LEU A 99 4.73 5.19 -6.85
C LEU A 99 6.11 5.30 -7.49
N ARG A 100 6.47 6.47 -8.03
CA ARG A 100 7.78 6.69 -8.69
C ARG A 100 8.93 6.50 -7.71
N LEU A 101 8.83 7.08 -6.51
CA LEU A 101 9.85 6.90 -5.49
C LEU A 101 10.00 5.43 -5.13
N ARG A 102 8.89 4.74 -4.86
CA ARG A 102 8.93 3.33 -4.46
C ARG A 102 9.42 2.44 -5.60
N ALA A 103 9.13 2.76 -6.85
CA ALA A 103 9.63 2.04 -8.03
C ALA A 103 11.15 2.19 -8.16
N LEU A 104 11.67 3.39 -7.91
CA LEU A 104 13.11 3.64 -7.90
C LEU A 104 13.81 2.90 -6.76
N VAL A 105 13.26 2.97 -5.54
CA VAL A 105 13.85 2.35 -4.35
C VAL A 105 13.80 0.83 -4.41
N LEU A 106 12.70 0.26 -4.92
CA LEU A 106 12.53 -1.18 -4.99
C LEU A 106 13.14 -1.80 -6.24
N SER A 107 13.43 -1.02 -7.31
CA SER A 107 13.92 -1.52 -8.61
C SER A 107 13.05 -2.65 -9.20
N ARG A 108 11.74 -2.61 -8.96
CA ARG A 108 10.78 -3.68 -9.27
C ARG A 108 9.45 -3.12 -9.77
N THR A 109 8.65 -3.97 -10.42
CA THR A 109 7.30 -3.60 -10.87
C THR A 109 6.38 -3.39 -9.66
N LEU A 110 5.83 -2.18 -9.54
CA LEU A 110 4.78 -1.90 -8.56
C LEU A 110 3.41 -2.04 -9.20
N CYS A 111 2.51 -2.70 -8.49
CA CYS A 111 1.09 -2.71 -8.80
C CYS A 111 0.39 -1.87 -7.74
N LEU A 112 -0.24 -0.78 -8.18
CA LEU A 112 -1.04 0.07 -7.32
C LEU A 112 -2.36 -0.65 -7.03
N VAL A 113 -2.60 -0.95 -5.75
CA VAL A 113 -3.92 -1.36 -5.28
C VAL A 113 -4.72 -0.08 -5.08
N LEU A 114 -5.45 0.33 -6.11
CA LEU A 114 -6.27 1.53 -6.08
C LEU A 114 -7.42 1.36 -5.09
N TRP A 115 -7.35 2.09 -3.98
CA TRP A 115 -8.52 2.35 -3.16
C TRP A 115 -9.30 3.49 -3.79
N LEU A 116 -10.38 3.17 -4.53
CA LEU A 116 -11.41 4.16 -4.85
C LEU A 116 -12.04 4.54 -3.52
N SER A 117 -11.70 5.72 -3.00
CA SER A 117 -12.43 6.28 -1.87
C SER A 117 -13.88 6.45 -2.29
N THR A 118 -14.76 5.53 -1.88
CA THR A 118 -16.21 5.74 -1.90
C THR A 118 -16.56 6.77 -0.82
N THR A 119 -16.17 8.01 -1.06
CA THR A 119 -16.79 9.18 -0.46
C THR A 119 -17.18 10.07 -1.63
N ARG A 120 -18.45 9.93 -2.03
CA ARG A 120 -19.18 11.03 -2.68
C ARG A 120 -19.13 12.26 -1.78
#